data_AF-A0A239LUX4-F1
#
_entry.id   AF-A0A239LUX4-F1
#
_cell.length_a   1.000
_cell.length_b   1.000
_cell.length_c   1.000
_cell.angle_alpha   90.00
_cell.angle_beta   90.00
_cell.angle_gamma   90.00
#
_symmetry.space_group_name_H-M   'P 1'
#
loop_
_entity.id
_entity.type
_entity.pdbx_description
1 polymer ?
#
loop_
_entity_poly.entity_id
_entity_poly.type
_entity_poly.pdbx_seq_one_letter_code
_entity_poly.pdbx_strand_id
1 'polypeptide(L)'
;RQSGQVRVVTFRWAVDKQLRGAVCDFAADSRHTNPWAAHLYNHARARGHRHPHAVRILARAWLAVIWKCWTTNTPYDPNRHRALQTLLHQDQQPEG
;
A
#
# COMPACT_ATOMS: atom_id res chain seq x y z
N ARG A 1 10.71 12.17 -44.72
CA ARG A 1 11.38 10.85 -44.58
C ARG A 1 11.21 10.39 -43.14
N GLN A 2 10.26 9.49 -42.86
CA GLN A 2 10.12 8.84 -41.56
C GLN A 2 11.29 7.86 -41.35
N SER A 3 11.88 7.85 -40.16
CA SER A 3 12.82 6.83 -39.72
C SER A 3 12.46 6.37 -38.30
N GLY A 4 11.96 5.13 -38.24
CA GLY A 4 12.12 4.17 -37.14
C GLY A 4 11.82 4.62 -35.71
N GLN A 5 10.59 4.36 -35.26
CA GLN A 5 10.27 4.34 -33.84
C GLN A 5 11.09 3.27 -33.10
N VAL A 6 12.11 3.69 -32.37
CA VAL A 6 12.65 2.88 -31.28
C VAL A 6 12.26 3.54 -29.97
N ARG A 7 11.08 3.16 -29.45
CA ARG A 7 10.66 3.52 -28.10
C ARG A 7 11.25 2.48 -27.14
N VAL A 8 12.51 2.67 -26.74
CA VAL A 8 13.10 1.91 -25.63
C VAL A 8 12.42 2.38 -24.35
N VAL A 9 11.40 1.65 -23.88
CA VAL A 9 10.90 1.85 -22.52
C VAL A 9 11.96 1.24 -21.59
N THR A 10 12.85 2.07 -21.06
CA THR A 10 13.79 1.71 -19.99
C THR A 10 13.01 1.41 -18.72
N PHE A 11 12.37 0.25 -18.67
CA PHE A 11 11.56 -0.26 -17.57
C PHE A 11 12.38 -0.55 -16.29
N ARG A 12 13.67 -0.19 -16.26
CA ARG A 12 14.63 -0.53 -15.18
C ARG A 12 15.29 0.68 -14.50
N TRP A 13 14.84 1.90 -14.79
CA TRP A 13 15.19 3.13 -14.04
C TRP A 13 13.98 3.79 -13.32
N ALA A 14 12.78 3.22 -13.46
CA ALA A 14 11.53 3.88 -13.06
C ALA A 14 11.14 3.73 -11.57
N VAL A 15 12.00 3.12 -10.74
CA VAL A 15 11.79 3.20 -9.27
C VAL A 15 12.47 4.46 -8.77
N ASP A 16 11.68 5.51 -8.62
CA ASP A 16 12.08 6.71 -7.90
C ASP A 16 12.37 6.33 -6.43
N LYS A 17 13.64 6.47 -6.03
CA LYS A 17 14.09 6.12 -4.67
C LYS A 17 13.52 7.07 -3.62
N GLN A 18 13.28 8.33 -3.98
CA GLN A 18 12.66 9.32 -3.10
C GLN A 18 11.20 8.97 -2.89
N LEU A 19 10.47 8.65 -3.96
CA LEU A 19 9.10 8.16 -3.88
C LEU A 19 9.01 6.90 -3.02
N ARG A 20 9.91 5.94 -3.23
CA ARG A 20 9.95 4.72 -2.40
C ARG A 20 10.20 5.04 -0.93
N GLY A 21 11.10 5.98 -0.63
CA GLY A 21 11.36 6.45 0.73
C GLY A 21 10.10 7.06 1.33
N ALA A 22 9.53 8.06 0.68
CA ALA A 22 8.32 8.75 1.11
C ALA A 22 7.14 7.80 1.34
N VAL A 23 6.92 6.81 0.46
CA VAL A 23 5.86 5.82 0.64
C VAL A 23 6.14 4.89 1.81
N CYS A 24 7.41 4.51 2.06
CA CYS A 24 7.76 3.72 3.23
C CYS A 24 7.59 4.52 4.53
N ASP A 25 7.94 5.80 4.54
CA ASP A 25 7.78 6.68 5.70
C ASP A 25 6.30 6.93 5.99
N PHE A 26 5.51 7.23 4.96
CA PHE A 26 4.04 7.31 5.05
C PHE A 26 3.43 6.00 5.56
N ALA A 27 3.84 4.85 5.02
CA ALA A 27 3.38 3.54 5.48
C ALA A 27 3.74 3.31 6.95
N ALA A 28 4.96 3.66 7.35
CA ALA A 28 5.42 3.54 8.72
C ALA A 28 4.62 4.42 9.70
N ASP A 29 4.24 5.63 9.31
CA ASP A 29 3.43 6.54 10.12
C ASP A 29 1.95 6.12 10.17
N SER A 30 1.38 5.75 9.02
CA SER A 30 -0.03 5.36 8.87
C SER A 30 -0.48 4.19 9.76
N ARG A 31 0.45 3.33 10.21
CA ARG A 31 0.14 2.25 11.15
C ARG A 31 -0.34 2.76 12.52
N HIS A 32 0.00 4.00 12.89
CA HIS A 32 -0.40 4.60 14.15
C HIS A 32 -1.82 5.17 14.11
N THR A 33 -2.30 5.54 12.92
CA THR A 33 -3.58 6.23 12.72
C THR A 33 -4.65 5.37 12.06
N ASN A 34 -4.26 4.30 11.35
CA ASN A 34 -5.17 3.43 10.62
C ASN A 34 -5.13 1.98 11.14
N PRO A 35 -6.23 1.45 11.71
CA PRO A 35 -6.31 0.07 12.22
C PRO A 35 -5.96 -1.02 11.19
N TRP A 36 -6.34 -0.84 9.92
CA TRP A 36 -5.98 -1.81 8.87
C TRP A 36 -4.48 -1.82 8.59
N ALA A 37 -3.83 -0.65 8.61
CA ALA A 37 -2.39 -0.55 8.44
C ALA A 37 -1.65 -1.17 9.62
N ALA A 38 -2.14 -0.94 10.85
CA ALA A 38 -1.63 -1.57 12.07
C ALA A 38 -1.73 -3.10 12.00
N HIS A 39 -2.91 -3.61 11.64
CA HIS A 39 -3.17 -5.04 11.52
C HIS A 39 -2.26 -5.68 10.47
N LEU A 40 -2.13 -5.08 9.28
CA LEU A 40 -1.29 -5.62 8.22
C LEU A 40 0.20 -5.64 8.61
N TYR A 41 0.65 -4.60 9.31
CA TYR A 41 2.00 -4.53 9.87
C TYR A 41 2.25 -5.59 10.95
N ASN A 42 1.32 -5.73 11.90
CA ASN A 42 1.42 -6.71 12.99
C ASN A 42 1.38 -8.14 12.45
N HIS A 43 0.51 -8.43 11.47
CA HIS A 43 0.46 -9.73 10.81
C HIS A 43 1.76 -10.04 10.04
N ALA A 44 2.42 -9.04 9.45
CA ALA A 44 3.74 -9.23 8.85
C ALA A 44 4.82 -9.52 9.92
N ARG A 45 4.77 -8.84 11.07
CA ARG A 45 5.69 -9.08 12.20
C ARG A 45 5.47 -10.46 12.84
N ALA A 46 4.23 -10.88 13.00
CA ALA A 46 3.86 -12.19 13.53
C ALA A 46 4.38 -13.34 12.65
N ARG A 47 4.43 -13.14 11.33
CA ARG A 47 5.06 -14.07 10.37
C ARG A 47 6.60 -14.09 10.41
N GLY A 48 7.23 -13.37 11.35
CA GLY A 48 8.69 -13.33 11.51
C GLY A 48 9.40 -12.32 10.62
N HIS A 49 8.69 -11.47 9.86
CA HIS A 49 9.35 -10.47 9.02
C HIS A 49 9.97 -9.35 9.86
N ARG A 50 11.18 -8.92 9.47
CA ARG A 50 11.85 -7.76 10.06
C ARG A 50 11.10 -6.47 9.73
N HIS A 51 11.24 -5.45 10.58
CA HIS A 51 10.58 -4.15 10.42
C HIS A 51 10.68 -3.56 9.00
N PRO A 52 11.87 -3.48 8.34
CA PRO A 52 11.96 -2.94 6.99
C PRO A 52 11.20 -3.74 5.93
N HIS A 53 11.00 -5.04 6.15
CA HIS A 53 10.22 -5.89 5.26
C HIS A 53 8.73 -5.71 5.50
N ALA A 54 8.30 -5.65 6.76
CA ALA A 54 6.92 -5.37 7.14
C ALA A 54 6.44 -4.02 6.60
N VAL A 55 7.26 -2.96 6.72
CA VAL A 55 6.95 -1.63 6.16
C VAL A 55 6.80 -1.69 4.64
N ARG A 56 7.62 -2.47 3.92
CA ARG A 56 7.50 -2.60 2.45
C ARG A 56 6.24 -3.33 2.01
N ILE A 57 5.79 -4.32 2.77
CA ILE A 57 4.51 -5.00 2.53
C ILE A 57 3.37 -3.98 2.67
N LEU A 58 3.39 -3.19 3.75
CA LEU A 58 2.40 -2.15 3.99
C LEU A 58 2.43 -1.05 2.91
N ALA A 59 3.62 -0.57 2.55
CA ALA A 59 3.83 0.40 1.47
C ALA A 59 3.26 -0.07 0.13
N ARG A 60 3.45 -1.35 -0.22
CA ARG A 60 2.85 -1.94 -1.42
C ARG A 60 1.32 -1.94 -1.38
N ALA A 61 0.73 -2.23 -0.22
CA ALA A 61 -0.72 -2.20 -0.06
C ALA A 61 -1.27 -0.78 -0.20
N TRP A 62 -0.61 0.22 0.41
CA TRP A 62 -0.97 1.63 0.24
C TRP A 62 -0.83 2.11 -1.20
N LEU A 63 0.20 1.68 -1.92
CA LEU A 63 0.39 2.06 -3.32
C LEU A 63 -0.78 1.59 -4.20
N ALA A 64 -1.33 0.40 -3.94
CA ALA A 64 -2.52 -0.09 -4.64
C ALA A 64 -3.76 0.78 -4.35
N VAL A 65 -3.93 1.23 -3.10
CA VAL A 65 -5.01 2.14 -2.71
C VAL A 65 -4.87 3.51 -3.39
N ILE A 66 -3.67 4.11 -3.34
CA ILE A 66 -3.39 5.41 -3.98
C ILE A 66 -3.62 5.32 -5.49
N TRP A 67 -3.11 4.25 -6.12
CA TRP A 67 -3.32 4.01 -7.55
C TRP A 67 -4.81 3.87 -7.90
N LYS A 68 -5.59 3.19 -7.04
CA LYS A 68 -7.03 3.06 -7.23
C LYS A 68 -7.73 4.41 -7.10
N CYS A 69 -7.41 5.20 -6.08
CA CYS A 69 -7.97 6.55 -5.90
C CYS A 69 -7.68 7.44 -7.11
N TRP A 70 -6.47 7.36 -7.65
CA TRP A 70 -6.05 8.12 -8.82
C TRP A 70 -6.79 7.69 -10.09
N THR A 71 -6.94 6.38 -10.32
CA THR A 71 -7.64 5.87 -11.51
C THR A 71 -9.16 6.04 -11.45
N THR A 72 -9.76 6.01 -10.27
CA THR A 72 -11.22 6.23 -10.12
C THR A 72 -11.58 7.68 -9.79
N ASN A 73 -10.59 8.58 -9.74
CA ASN A 73 -10.71 9.98 -9.31
C ASN A 73 -11.60 10.16 -8.07
N THR A 74 -11.53 9.19 -7.15
CA THR A 74 -12.35 9.15 -5.93
C THR A 74 -11.43 9.37 -4.75
N PRO A 75 -11.73 10.30 -3.83
CA PRO A 75 -10.96 10.47 -2.61
C PRO A 75 -10.96 9.18 -1.78
N TYR A 76 -9.91 8.98 -0.98
CA TYR A 76 -9.82 7.83 -0.08
C TYR A 76 -11.01 7.83 0.89
N ASP A 77 -11.88 6.85 0.74
CA ASP A 77 -13.04 6.63 1.61
C ASP A 77 -12.79 5.35 2.42
N PRO A 78 -12.63 5.44 3.75
CA PRO A 78 -12.50 4.28 4.63
C PRO A 78 -13.65 3.26 4.44
N ASN A 79 -14.84 3.73 4.07
CA ASN A 79 -16.02 2.88 3.83
C ASN A 79 -16.00 2.15 2.48
N ARG A 80 -15.06 2.46 1.57
CA ARG A 80 -14.89 1.71 0.32
C ARG A 80 -13.69 0.78 0.34
N HIS A 81 -12.91 0.84 1.42
CA HIS A 81 -11.75 0.01 1.60
C HIS A 81 -12.17 -1.39 2.05
N ARG A 82 -12.53 -2.26 1.10
CA ARG A 82 -13.04 -3.62 1.37
C ARG A 82 -12.19 -4.44 2.35
N ALA A 83 -10.87 -4.28 2.30
CA ALA A 83 -9.97 -4.96 3.24
C ALA A 83 -10.08 -4.41 4.67
N LEU A 84 -10.22 -3.09 4.85
CA LEU A 84 -10.55 -2.48 6.14
C LEU A 84 -11.95 -2.90 6.60
N GLN A 85 -12.93 -2.93 5.71
CA GLN A 85 -14.28 -3.40 6.04
C GLN A 85 -14.32 -4.88 6.45
N THR A 86 -13.50 -5.72 5.82
CA THR A 86 -13.39 -7.14 6.20
C THR A 86 -12.81 -7.28 7.59
N LEU A 87 -11.74 -6.53 7.92
CA LEU A 87 -11.17 -6.53 9.27
C LEU A 87 -12.14 -5.99 10.32
N LEU A 88 -12.82 -4.88 10.04
CA LEU A 88 -13.83 -4.33 10.96
C LEU A 88 -15.00 -5.29 11.18
N HIS A 89 -15.47 -5.99 10.13
CA HIS A 89 -16.48 -7.03 10.29
C HIS A 89 -15.96 -8.24 11.08
N GLN A 90 -14.67 -8.58 10.96
CA GLN A 90 -14.05 -9.66 11.74
C GLN A 90 -13.91 -9.29 13.23
N ASP A 91 -13.54 -8.05 13.56
CA ASP A 91 -13.48 -7.56 14.95
C ASP A 91 -14.89 -7.43 15.60
N GLN A 92 -15.97 -7.38 14.79
CA GLN A 92 -17.34 -7.28 15.28
C GLN A 92 -18.04 -8.63 15.54
N GLN A 93 -17.37 -9.78 15.36
CA GLN A 93 -17.91 -11.05 15.85
C GLN A 93 -17.48 -11.23 17.32
N PRO A 94 -18.40 -11.07 18.31
CA PRO A 94 -18.09 -11.50 19.67
C PRO A 94 -18.13 -13.03 19.64
N GLU A 95 -16.98 -13.64 19.91
CA GLU A 95 -16.86 -15.07 20.22
C GLU A 95 -17.87 -15.41 21.33
N GLY A 96 -18.87 -16.23 21.01
CA GLY A 96 -19.85 -16.78 21.95
C GLY A 96 -19.34 -18.01 22.68
#